data_AF-A0A9Q0SJK3-F1
#
_entry.id   AF-A0A9Q0SJK3-F1
#
_cell.length_a   1.000
_cell.length_b   1.000
_cell.length_c   1.000
_cell.angle_alpha   90.00
_cell.angle_beta   90.00
_cell.angle_gamma   90.00
#
_symmetry.space_group_name_H-M   'P 1'
#
loop_
_entity.id
_entity.type
_entity.pdbx_description
1 polymer ?
#
loop_
_entity_poly.entity_id
_entity_poly.type
_entity_poly.pdbx_seq_one_letter_code
_entity_poly.pdbx_strand_id
1 'polypeptide(L)'
;MVKRGEALSAYRALLRATRKSFTGDSLMLKASASEVRKKFEENRDASSETEIQKLLGEAREASDYVATMIVQAKLNDRGGYEQVSIYL
;
A
#
# COMPACT_ATOMS: atom_id res chain seq x y z
N MET A 1 17.07 8.05 -15.22
CA MET A 1 15.91 8.89 -14.81
C MET A 1 14.60 8.10 -14.70
N VAL A 2 14.35 7.10 -15.56
CA VAL A 2 13.12 6.28 -15.59
C VAL A 2 12.76 5.64 -14.24
N LYS A 3 13.73 5.07 -13.51
CA LYS A 3 13.52 4.41 -12.20
C LYS A 3 12.93 5.32 -11.11
N ARG A 4 13.33 6.59 -11.07
CA ARG A 4 12.75 7.56 -10.12
C ARG A 4 11.29 7.87 -10.44
N GLY A 5 10.94 7.90 -11.73
CA GLY A 5 9.57 8.06 -12.19
C GLY A 5 8.69 6.87 -11.77
N GLU A 6 9.20 5.65 -11.92
CA GLU A 6 8.50 4.43 -11.50
C GLU A 6 8.27 4.36 -9.99
N ALA A 7 9.30 4.68 -9.19
CA ALA A 7 9.18 4.73 -7.73
C ALA A 7 8.13 5.76 -7.29
N LEU A 8 8.13 6.97 -7.88
CA LEU A 8 7.12 7.99 -7.59
C LEU A 8 5.72 7.57 -8.03
N SER A 9 5.60 6.82 -9.13
CA SER A 9 4.33 6.30 -9.60
C SER A 9 3.76 5.26 -8.64
N ALA A 10 4.59 4.30 -8.21
CA ALA A 10 4.23 3.27 -7.24
C ALA A 10 3.82 3.88 -5.90
N TYR A 11 4.60 4.85 -5.40
CA TYR A 11 4.29 5.59 -4.18
C TYR A 11 2.90 6.26 -4.24
N ARG A 12 2.60 6.96 -5.35
CA ARG A 12 1.31 7.62 -5.55
C ARG A 12 0.17 6.64 -5.73
N ALA A 13 0.41 5.49 -6.37
CA ALA A 13 -0.60 4.44 -6.51
C ALA A 13 -1.01 3.91 -5.13
N LEU A 14 -0.02 3.60 -4.28
CA LEU A 14 -0.26 3.06 -2.94
C LEU A 14 -1.00 4.06 -2.04
N LEU A 15 -0.62 5.35 -2.05
CA LEU A 15 -1.35 6.39 -1.31
C LEU A 15 -2.79 6.59 -1.78
N ARG A 16 -3.06 6.39 -3.09
CA ARG A 16 -4.43 6.47 -3.61
C ARG A 16 -5.26 5.26 -3.19
N ALA A 17 -4.65 4.06 -3.22
CA ALA A 17 -5.30 2.84 -2.74
C ALA A 17 -5.69 2.97 -1.27
N THR A 18 -4.77 3.39 -0.40
CA THR A 18 -5.06 3.59 1.04
C THR A 18 -6.16 4.63 1.25
N ARG A 19 -6.12 5.74 0.51
CA ARG A 19 -7.15 6.79 0.61
C ARG A 19 -8.54 6.28 0.24
N LYS A 20 -8.65 5.48 -0.82
CA LYS A 20 -9.93 4.90 -1.26
C LYS A 20 -10.44 3.91 -0.21
N SER A 21 -9.58 3.02 0.25
CA SER A 21 -9.91 1.91 1.13
C SER A 21 -10.32 2.36 2.54
N PHE A 22 -9.62 3.33 3.13
CA PHE A 22 -9.90 3.82 4.48
C PHE A 22 -10.76 5.10 4.50
N THR A 23 -11.64 5.29 3.50
CA THR A 23 -12.55 6.45 3.49
C THR A 23 -13.44 6.44 4.71
N GLY A 24 -13.31 7.47 5.56
CA GLY A 24 -14.04 7.62 6.83
C GLY A 24 -13.22 7.23 8.06
N ASP A 25 -12.11 6.50 7.90
CA ASP A 25 -11.21 6.09 8.99
C ASP A 25 -9.93 6.95 8.97
N SER A 26 -10.02 8.12 9.60
CA SER A 26 -8.92 9.09 9.61
C SER A 26 -7.66 8.58 10.33
N LEU A 27 -7.81 7.64 11.28
CA LEU A 27 -6.69 7.05 12.01
C LEU A 27 -5.92 6.10 11.08
N MET A 28 -6.63 5.18 10.42
CA MET A 28 -6.01 4.25 9.47
C MET A 28 -5.40 4.98 8.28
N LEU A 29 -6.06 6.01 7.76
CA LEU A 29 -5.48 6.85 6.70
C LEU A 29 -4.11 7.43 7.08
N LYS A 30 -3.99 7.99 8.30
CA LYS A 30 -2.73 8.57 8.77
C LYS A 30 -1.67 7.51 9.02
N ALA A 31 -2.04 6.42 9.69
CA ALA A 31 -1.13 5.32 10.00
C ALA A 31 -0.57 4.68 8.72
N SER A 32 -1.44 4.33 7.77
CA SER A 32 -1.02 3.73 6.50
C SER A 32 -0.18 4.70 5.66
N ALA A 33 -0.54 5.98 5.59
CA ALA A 33 0.28 6.96 4.86
C ALA A 33 1.67 7.14 5.47
N SER A 34 1.78 7.11 6.80
CA SER A 34 3.06 7.17 7.51
C SER A 34 3.93 5.95 7.21
N GLU A 35 3.36 4.75 7.26
CA GLU A 35 4.10 3.50 6.99
C GLU A 35 4.58 3.44 5.53
N VAL A 36 3.73 3.82 4.58
CA VAL A 36 4.11 3.92 3.16
C VAL A 36 5.27 4.89 2.98
N ARG A 37 5.21 6.07 3.60
CA ARG A 37 6.32 7.04 3.54
C ARG A 37 7.60 6.49 4.14
N LYS A 38 7.51 5.84 5.30
CA LYS A 38 8.65 5.23 6.00
C LYS A 38 9.34 4.18 5.11
N LYS A 39 8.57 3.26 4.52
CA LYS A 39 9.12 2.21 3.65
C LYS A 39 9.82 2.74 2.40
N PHE A 40 9.28 3.78 1.77
CA PHE A 40 9.94 4.42 0.63
C PHE A 40 11.20 5.20 1.04
N GLU A 41 11.23 5.75 2.25
CA GLU A 41 12.42 6.42 2.78
C GLU A 41 13.53 5.41 3.13
N GLU A 42 13.19 4.32 3.80
CA GLU A 42 14.11 3.22 4.15
C GLU A 42 14.85 2.65 2.93
N ASN A 43 14.19 2.69 1.76
CA ASN A 43 14.73 2.14 0.52
C ASN A 43 15.17 3.22 -0.49
N ARG A 44 15.27 4.49 -0.07
CA ARG A 44 15.64 5.60 -0.95
C ARG A 44 17.02 5.42 -1.61
N ASP A 45 17.93 4.74 -0.90
CA ASP A 45 19.31 4.52 -1.32
C ASP A 45 19.50 3.20 -2.11
N ALA A 46 18.41 2.47 -2.39
CA ALA A 46 18.46 1.27 -3.22
C ALA A 46 19.08 1.60 -4.59
N SER A 47 20.12 0.85 -4.95
CA SER A 47 20.98 1.17 -6.11
C SER A 47 21.09 0.02 -7.09
N SER A 48 20.83 -1.22 -6.67
CA SER A 48 20.76 -2.38 -7.54
C SER A 48 19.47 -2.39 -8.36
N GLU A 49 19.55 -2.72 -9.65
CA GLU A 49 18.36 -2.93 -10.50
C GLU A 49 17.44 -4.00 -9.92
N THR A 50 18.00 -5.12 -9.46
CA THR A 50 17.20 -6.25 -8.97
C THR A 50 16.43 -5.88 -7.70
N GLU A 51 17.07 -5.13 -6.81
CA GLU A 51 16.46 -4.61 -5.58
C GLU A 51 15.35 -3.60 -5.89
N ILE A 52 15.62 -2.66 -6.82
CA ILE A 52 14.61 -1.67 -7.23
C ILE A 52 13.40 -2.35 -7.86
N GLN A 53 13.59 -3.32 -8.75
CA GLN A 53 12.49 -4.06 -9.38
C GLN A 53 11.68 -4.85 -8.35
N LYS A 54 12.35 -5.48 -7.38
CA LYS A 54 11.70 -6.19 -6.27
C LYS A 54 10.83 -5.24 -5.45
N LEU A 55 11.38 -4.10 -5.02
CA LEU A 55 10.67 -3.09 -4.23
C LEU A 55 9.49 -2.48 -4.99
N LEU A 56 9.64 -2.25 -6.30
CA LEU A 56 8.54 -1.80 -7.15
C LEU A 56 7.44 -2.86 -7.29
N GLY A 57 7.81 -4.15 -7.36
CA GLY A 57 6.87 -5.28 -7.33
C GLY A 57 6.08 -5.31 -6.03
N GLU A 58 6.76 -5.29 -4.89
CA GLU A 58 6.13 -5.28 -3.56
C GLU A 58 5.18 -4.09 -3.38
N ALA A 59 5.57 -2.89 -3.85
CA ALA A 59 4.70 -1.71 -3.77
C ALA A 59 3.44 -1.82 -4.64
N ARG A 60 3.54 -2.49 -5.80
CA ARG A 60 2.39 -2.76 -6.68
C ARG A 60 1.45 -3.77 -6.04
N GLU A 61 1.98 -4.89 -5.55
CA GLU A 61 1.20 -5.91 -4.84
C GLU A 61 0.50 -5.34 -3.60
N ALA A 62 1.19 -4.53 -2.81
CA ALA A 62 0.59 -3.85 -1.67
C ALA A 62 -0.55 -2.90 -2.09
N SER A 63 -0.40 -2.22 -3.22
CA SER A 63 -1.44 -1.33 -3.75
C SER A 63 -2.69 -2.10 -4.13
N ASP A 64 -2.52 -3.24 -4.81
CA ASP A 64 -3.62 -4.10 -5.24
C ASP A 64 -4.30 -4.77 -4.05
N TYR A 65 -3.53 -5.23 -3.07
CA TYR A 65 -4.05 -5.81 -1.83
C TYR A 65 -4.88 -4.80 -1.05
N VAL A 66 -4.35 -3.60 -0.82
CA VAL A 66 -5.07 -2.52 -0.12
C VAL A 66 -6.33 -2.13 -0.87
N ALA A 67 -6.27 -2.00 -2.19
CA ALA A 67 -7.42 -1.61 -3.01
C ALA A 67 -8.51 -2.69 -3.07
N THR A 68 -8.14 -3.97 -2.98
CA THR A 68 -9.07 -5.09 -3.15
C THR A 68 -9.59 -5.59 -1.82
N MET A 69 -8.71 -5.95 -0.88
CA MET A 69 -9.10 -6.64 0.37
C MET A 69 -9.81 -5.71 1.35
N ILE A 70 -9.37 -4.47 1.51
CA ILE A 70 -10.05 -3.54 2.43
C ILE A 70 -11.41 -3.11 1.88
N VAL A 71 -11.56 -3.00 0.55
CA VAL A 71 -12.85 -2.71 -0.07
C VAL A 71 -13.83 -3.85 0.13
N GLN A 72 -13.38 -5.11 0.01
CA GLN A 72 -14.23 -6.26 0.33
C GLN A 72 -14.61 -6.30 1.81
N ALA A 73 -13.67 -6.07 2.74
CA ALA A 73 -13.97 -5.98 4.16
C ALA A 73 -15.06 -4.95 4.46
N LYS A 74 -14.97 -3.74 3.90
CA LYS A 74 -15.99 -2.69 4.07
C LYS A 74 -17.35 -3.01 3.43
N LEU A 75 -17.37 -3.75 2.32
CA LEU A 75 -18.63 -4.20 1.69
C LEU A 75 -19.30 -5.33 2.50
N ASN A 76 -18.51 -6.11 3.23
CA ASN A 76 -18.97 -7.20 4.09
C ASN A 76 -19.47 -6.73 5.47
N ASP A 77 -19.41 -5.41 5.77
CA ASP A 77 -19.87 -4.79 7.03
C ASP A 77 -21.40 -4.81 7.24
N ARG A 78 -22.10 -5.90 6.89
CA ARG A 78 -23.45 -6.21 7.38
C ARG A 78 -23.44 -6.85 8.78
N GLY A 79 -22.54 -6.38 9.66
CA GLY A 79 -22.63 -6.61 11.11
C GLY A 79 -21.98 -7.88 11.66
N GLY A 80 -20.85 -8.33 11.09
CA GLY A 80 -20.03 -9.36 11.71
C GLY A 80 -18.55 -9.11 11.47
N TYR A 81 -17.76 -8.96 12.54
CA TYR A 81 -16.30 -9.02 12.45
C TYR A 81 -15.91 -10.46 12.13
N GLU A 82 -15.82 -10.82 10.86
CA GLU A 82 -15.08 -12.02 10.48
C GLU A 82 -13.60 -11.68 10.49
N GLN A 83 -12.92 -12.29 11.45
CA GLN A 83 -11.48 -12.28 11.64
C GLN A 83 -10.81 -12.61 10.30
N VAL A 84 -10.31 -11.59 9.59
CA VAL A 84 -9.46 -11.80 8.42
C VAL A 84 -8.16 -12.39 8.93
N SER A 85 -8.10 -13.72 9.00
CA SER A 85 -6.89 -14.46 9.32
C SER A 85 -5.92 -14.24 8.18
N ILE A 86 -4.93 -13.38 8.41
CA ILE A 86 -3.78 -13.18 7.53
C ILE A 86 -2.94 -14.45 7.69
N TYR A 87 -3.10 -15.42 6.79
CA TYR A 87 -2.12 -16.48 6.64
C TYR A 87 -0.95 -15.91 5.82
N LEU A 88 0.16 -15.63 6.51
CA LEU A 88 1.49 -15.50 5.94
C LEU A 88 2.07 -16.90 5.69
#